data_AF-A0A0A2TH69-F1
#
_entry.id   AF-A0A0A2TH69-F1
#
_cell.length_a   1.000
_cell.length_b   1.000
_cell.length_c   1.000
_cell.angle_alpha   90.00
_cell.angle_beta   90.00
_cell.angle_gamma   90.00
#
_symmetry.space_group_name_H-M   'P 1'
#
loop_
_entity.id
_entity.type
_entity.pdbx_description
1 polymer ?
#
loop_
_entity_poly.entity_id
_entity_poly.type
_entity_poly.pdbx_seq_one_letter_code
_entity_poly.pdbx_strand_id
1 'polypeptide(L)'
;MNVKKAFVAIPMSVALLVPSTAGIVSADDHMNMKPKVDTPAVELRANLDQLFSEHVYLAMTAMRKGAAQEPDFNQAVAALKANTDDLTAAIESVYGEKAGDQFHEFWSNHIGFFVDYVNATAENDEEAKQEALDNLANYKEEFSSFLSEATNNQLKSDNLAEGLQMHINQLITGFDAFVNENYDKAYDAQSNAMEHMYNPSKGLSSAIVNQFPEKFDNTKAVTKAANLRSDLNFLFSEHFALAQQAMQNGIQGAPEYDASVEQLNENTEELSATIGSVYGDEAEKQFKELWSSHIGFFVDYVKATGNEDMEAKEEALNNLDQYREDFSKFMSNATEGKVPSSGLAKGLETHVGQLTGTFDEYVEGDYEQAWDIARSGYEHMFTPAKLFSGAIASQFPEKFSEEDMKEEDMFEDVPMDHWASDYIYGLADKGIVVGMPDNMYMPEESVTRGQFTALLVRALGLETDAELPFTDVSDTFAAEVAAAYDAGITEGMTETMFAPNETITREQMAAMLIRAYNATGGEHNDNVADMMYNDEDMISPQFDHYVDHAADLELMVGNGGGDFNPKADANRAQASKVIYLMWKLKQ
;
A
#
# COMPACT_ATOMS: atom_id res chain seq x y z
N MET A 1 43.44 9.43 -0.29
CA MET A 1 42.82 10.69 0.19
C MET A 1 41.33 10.41 0.17
N ASN A 2 40.82 9.84 1.27
CA ASN A 2 39.47 9.31 1.36
C ASN A 2 38.50 10.47 1.51
N VAL A 3 37.78 10.77 0.43
CA VAL A 3 36.62 11.66 0.50
C VAL A 3 35.45 10.78 0.93
N LYS A 4 35.11 10.83 2.22
CA LYS A 4 33.83 10.30 2.71
C LYS A 4 32.73 11.03 1.92
N LYS A 5 31.99 10.31 1.07
CA LYS A 5 30.73 10.82 0.54
C LYS A 5 29.75 10.78 1.71
N ALA A 6 29.62 11.89 2.44
CA ALA A 6 28.45 12.09 3.27
C ALA A 6 27.26 12.15 2.32
N PHE A 7 26.30 11.24 2.48
CA PHE A 7 24.97 11.40 1.91
C PHE A 7 24.43 12.71 2.47
N VAL A 8 24.31 13.72 1.61
CA VAL A 8 23.63 14.97 1.96
C VAL A 8 22.18 14.69 1.64
N ALA A 9 21.36 14.45 2.67
CA ALA A 9 19.92 14.53 2.56
C ALA A 9 19.62 15.82 1.80
N ILE A 10 19.07 15.73 0.58
CA ILE A 10 18.69 16.91 -0.19
C ILE A 10 17.58 17.55 0.65
N PRO A 11 17.77 18.76 1.21
CA PRO A 11 16.70 19.40 1.95
C PRO A 11 15.46 19.42 1.05
N MET A 12 14.26 19.15 1.56
CA MET A 12 13.06 19.11 0.71
C MET A 12 12.82 20.47 0.00
N SER A 13 13.47 21.54 0.47
CA SER A 13 13.56 22.87 -0.16
C SER A 13 14.65 23.03 -1.24
N VAL A 14 15.60 22.11 -1.41
CA VAL A 14 16.68 22.16 -2.44
C VAL A 14 16.34 21.33 -3.68
N ALA A 15 15.32 20.45 -3.62
CA ALA A 15 14.67 19.92 -4.82
C ALA A 15 14.09 21.03 -5.73
N LEU A 16 13.95 22.26 -5.21
CA LEU A 16 13.46 23.44 -5.91
C LEU A 16 14.45 24.07 -6.93
N LEU A 17 15.71 23.60 -7.02
CA LEU A 17 16.75 24.32 -7.81
C LEU A 17 17.68 23.46 -8.68
N VAL A 18 17.25 22.32 -9.20
CA VAL A 18 17.95 21.69 -10.33
C VAL A 18 17.22 22.06 -11.64
N PRO A 19 17.75 23.00 -12.45
CA PRO A 19 17.15 23.27 -13.75
C PRO A 19 17.32 22.03 -14.63
N SER A 20 16.19 21.39 -14.96
CA SER A 20 16.14 20.42 -16.06
C SER A 20 16.48 21.16 -17.35
N THR A 21 17.71 21.01 -17.83
CA THR A 21 18.09 21.50 -19.15
C THR A 21 17.52 20.56 -20.22
N ALA A 22 16.27 20.80 -20.63
CA ALA A 22 15.74 20.56 -21.97
C ALA A 22 14.42 21.34 -22.14
N GLY A 23 14.40 22.33 -23.05
CA GLY A 23 13.31 23.30 -23.28
C GLY A 23 11.99 22.69 -23.78
N ILE A 24 10.89 23.43 -23.99
CA ILE A 24 10.67 24.84 -24.36
C ILE A 24 9.32 25.24 -23.76
N VAL A 25 9.24 26.35 -23.01
CA VAL A 25 7.95 26.94 -22.61
C VAL A 25 7.44 27.77 -23.79
N SER A 26 6.42 27.27 -24.49
CA SER A 26 5.64 28.05 -25.46
C SER A 26 4.49 28.73 -24.73
N ALA A 27 4.21 30.00 -25.07
CA ALA A 27 3.26 30.88 -24.40
C ALA A 27 1.76 30.56 -24.65
N ASP A 28 1.42 29.34 -25.07
CA ASP A 28 0.03 28.88 -25.30
C ASP A 28 -0.53 28.01 -24.16
N ASP A 29 0.25 27.76 -23.10
CA ASP A 29 -0.03 26.72 -22.07
C ASP A 29 -1.02 27.12 -20.96
N HIS A 30 -1.80 28.18 -21.15
CA HIS A 30 -2.71 28.71 -20.12
C HIS A 30 -4.11 28.06 -20.09
N MET A 31 -4.37 27.03 -20.90
CA MET A 31 -5.70 26.41 -21.03
C MET A 31 -5.73 24.87 -21.02
N ASN A 32 -4.62 24.19 -20.72
CA ASN A 32 -4.60 22.72 -20.49
C ASN A 32 -3.32 22.33 -19.75
N MET A 33 -3.32 22.33 -18.42
CA MET A 33 -2.17 21.85 -17.65
C MET A 33 -2.04 20.33 -17.88
N LYS A 34 -1.02 19.92 -18.64
CA LYS A 34 -0.70 18.50 -18.80
C LYS A 34 -0.39 17.88 -17.42
N PRO A 35 -0.83 16.65 -17.14
CA PRO A 35 -0.55 15.97 -15.88
C PRO A 35 0.96 15.90 -15.62
N LYS A 36 1.37 16.21 -14.38
CA LYS A 36 2.78 16.20 -13.97
C LYS A 36 2.99 15.27 -12.78
N VAL A 37 4.12 14.58 -12.81
CA VAL A 37 4.57 13.69 -11.73
C VAL A 37 5.75 14.26 -10.95
N ASP A 38 6.19 15.49 -11.24
CA ASP A 38 7.46 16.07 -10.80
C ASP A 38 7.31 17.51 -10.30
N THR A 39 6.11 17.90 -9.89
CA THR A 39 5.90 19.18 -9.22
C THR A 39 6.56 19.19 -7.84
N PRO A 40 6.89 20.36 -7.26
CA PRO A 40 7.47 20.43 -5.92
C PRO A 40 6.65 19.68 -4.85
N ALA A 41 5.32 19.74 -4.92
CA ALA A 41 4.45 19.03 -3.99
C ALA A 41 4.47 17.51 -4.20
N VAL A 42 4.58 17.04 -5.45
CA VAL A 42 4.71 15.60 -5.73
C VAL A 42 6.10 15.08 -5.35
N GLU A 43 7.15 15.90 -5.50
CA GLU A 43 8.48 15.55 -4.98
C GLU A 43 8.51 15.44 -3.45
N LEU A 44 7.79 16.33 -2.75
CA LEU A 44 7.61 16.20 -1.30
C LEU A 44 7.00 14.84 -0.95
N ARG A 45 5.88 14.47 -1.60
CA ARG A 45 5.22 13.19 -1.35
C ARG A 45 6.15 12.02 -1.66
N ALA A 46 6.82 12.02 -2.81
CA ALA A 46 7.73 10.95 -3.20
C ALA A 46 8.94 10.79 -2.25
N ASN A 47 9.44 11.89 -1.67
CA ASN A 47 10.48 11.82 -0.64
C ASN A 47 9.96 11.22 0.67
N LEU A 48 8.72 11.54 1.06
CA LEU A 48 8.09 10.92 2.24
C LEU A 48 7.79 9.43 1.99
N ASP A 49 7.29 9.08 0.80
CA ASP A 49 7.12 7.70 0.35
C ASP A 49 8.42 6.90 0.54
N GLN A 50 9.55 7.44 0.07
CA GLN A 50 10.86 6.82 0.23
C GLN A 50 11.22 6.63 1.69
N LEU A 51 11.21 7.71 2.47
CA LEU A 51 11.75 7.68 3.83
C LEU A 51 10.91 6.82 4.77
N PHE A 52 9.57 6.88 4.66
CA PHE A 52 8.69 6.07 5.49
C PHE A 52 8.67 4.59 5.08
N SER A 53 8.64 4.27 3.78
CA SER A 53 8.70 2.87 3.34
C SER A 53 10.05 2.22 3.65
N GLU A 54 11.17 2.94 3.44
CA GLU A 54 12.51 2.46 3.81
C GLU A 54 12.58 2.21 5.33
N HIS A 55 11.97 3.07 6.15
CA HIS A 55 11.93 2.89 7.60
C HIS A 55 11.33 1.54 7.99
N VAL A 56 10.22 1.14 7.39
CA VAL A 56 9.54 -0.13 7.66
C VAL A 56 10.40 -1.31 7.22
N TYR A 57 10.93 -1.26 6.01
CA TYR A 57 11.83 -2.29 5.49
C TYR A 57 13.04 -2.49 6.42
N LEU A 58 13.70 -1.39 6.83
CA LEU A 58 14.85 -1.44 7.72
C LEU A 58 14.48 -1.92 9.13
N ALA A 59 13.34 -1.48 9.66
CA ALA A 59 12.85 -1.90 10.98
C ALA A 59 12.55 -3.40 11.00
N MET A 60 11.76 -3.90 10.05
CA MET A 60 11.44 -5.33 9.97
C MET A 60 12.68 -6.18 9.74
N THR A 61 13.60 -5.72 8.89
CA THR A 61 14.87 -6.43 8.66
C THR A 61 15.75 -6.44 9.90
N ALA A 62 15.87 -5.33 10.63
CA ALA A 62 16.62 -5.29 11.88
C ALA A 62 15.99 -6.20 12.96
N MET A 63 14.67 -6.21 13.11
CA MET A 63 13.97 -7.07 14.07
C MET A 63 14.22 -8.56 13.76
N ARG A 64 14.07 -8.99 12.49
CA ARG A 64 14.33 -10.36 12.04
C ARG A 64 15.80 -10.77 12.23
N LYS A 65 16.74 -9.93 11.78
CA LYS A 65 18.19 -10.15 11.97
C LYS A 65 18.56 -10.23 13.44
N GLY A 66 17.93 -9.44 14.29
CA GLY A 66 18.11 -9.51 15.74
C GLY A 66 17.67 -10.85 16.32
N ALA A 67 16.47 -11.33 15.95
CA ALA A 67 15.96 -12.63 16.36
C ALA A 67 16.80 -13.80 15.82
N ALA A 68 17.23 -13.74 14.56
CA ALA A 68 18.10 -14.73 13.92
C ALA A 68 19.57 -14.65 14.38
N GLN A 69 19.94 -13.62 15.16
CA GLN A 69 21.31 -13.32 15.58
C GLN A 69 22.29 -13.19 14.41
N GLU A 70 21.83 -12.57 13.32
CA GLU A 70 22.63 -12.38 12.12
C GLU A 70 23.82 -11.42 12.35
N PRO A 71 24.97 -11.68 11.70
CA PRO A 71 26.20 -10.95 11.97
C PRO A 71 26.16 -9.47 11.57
N ASP A 72 25.23 -9.09 10.69
CA ASP A 72 25.04 -7.71 10.22
C ASP A 72 23.89 -6.96 10.92
N PHE A 73 23.33 -7.52 12.00
CA PHE A 73 22.25 -6.88 12.77
C PHE A 73 22.59 -5.43 13.18
N ASN A 74 23.81 -5.18 13.65
CA ASN A 74 24.22 -3.83 14.06
C ASN A 74 24.24 -2.84 12.89
N GLN A 75 24.59 -3.30 11.69
CA GLN A 75 24.62 -2.47 10.49
C GLN A 75 23.20 -2.20 9.98
N ALA A 76 22.28 -3.17 10.07
CA ALA A 76 20.86 -2.94 9.81
C ALA A 76 20.27 -1.88 10.77
N VAL A 77 20.60 -1.96 12.07
CA VAL A 77 20.19 -0.93 13.06
C VAL A 77 20.83 0.44 12.77
N ALA A 78 22.09 0.47 12.31
CA ALA A 78 22.75 1.70 11.90
C ALA A 78 22.07 2.34 10.68
N ALA A 79 21.68 1.53 9.69
CA ALA A 79 20.90 1.96 8.53
C ALA A 79 19.54 2.55 8.96
N LEU A 80 18.82 1.89 9.87
CA LEU A 80 17.55 2.38 10.43
C LEU A 80 17.70 3.73 11.15
N LYS A 81 18.80 3.90 11.91
CA LYS A 81 19.13 5.18 12.56
C LYS A 81 19.45 6.27 11.53
N ALA A 82 20.20 5.94 10.49
CA ALA A 82 20.50 6.90 9.43
C ALA A 82 19.23 7.33 8.68
N ASN A 83 18.27 6.42 8.45
CA ASN A 83 16.95 6.78 7.94
C ASN A 83 16.16 7.70 8.91
N THR A 84 16.29 7.51 10.23
CA THR A 84 15.73 8.43 11.23
C THR A 84 16.32 9.85 11.12
N ASP A 85 17.63 9.94 10.90
CA ASP A 85 18.31 11.22 10.66
C ASP A 85 17.79 11.88 9.36
N ASP A 86 17.60 11.09 8.30
CA ASP A 86 17.07 11.57 7.01
C ASP A 86 15.62 12.08 7.13
N LEU A 87 14.75 11.35 7.84
CA LEU A 87 13.37 11.79 8.18
C LEU A 87 13.38 13.07 9.00
N THR A 88 14.26 13.15 10.00
CA THR A 88 14.42 14.34 10.84
C THR A 88 14.82 15.56 9.99
N ALA A 89 15.80 15.40 9.11
CA ALA A 89 16.25 16.45 8.20
C ALA A 89 15.14 16.89 7.23
N ALA A 90 14.31 15.93 6.77
CA ALA A 90 13.12 16.23 5.97
C ALA A 90 12.14 17.13 6.75
N ILE A 91 11.74 16.74 7.96
CA ILE A 91 10.82 17.53 8.81
C ILE A 91 11.41 18.91 9.15
N GLU A 92 12.68 18.96 9.54
CA GLU A 92 13.42 20.20 9.81
C GLU A 92 13.37 21.16 8.61
N SER A 93 13.50 20.65 7.38
CA SER A 93 13.52 21.50 6.19
C SER A 93 12.20 22.26 5.95
N VAL A 94 11.09 21.78 6.53
CA VAL A 94 9.76 22.39 6.40
C VAL A 94 9.43 23.24 7.64
N TYR A 95 9.62 22.67 8.83
CA TYR A 95 9.15 23.21 10.12
C TYR A 95 10.26 23.85 10.98
N GLY A 96 11.53 23.70 10.59
CA GLY A 96 12.70 24.24 11.27
C GLY A 96 13.32 23.31 12.32
N GLU A 97 14.55 23.64 12.73
CA GLU A 97 15.43 22.83 13.60
C GLU A 97 14.72 22.32 14.86
N LYS A 98 14.01 23.21 15.58
CA LYS A 98 13.29 22.83 16.80
C LYS A 98 12.24 21.73 16.55
N ALA A 99 11.52 21.79 15.43
CA ALA A 99 10.53 20.77 15.10
C ALA A 99 11.20 19.46 14.69
N GLY A 100 12.33 19.54 13.98
CA GLY A 100 13.20 18.40 13.69
C GLY A 100 13.66 17.70 14.97
N ASP A 101 14.20 18.44 15.94
CA ASP A 101 14.65 17.90 17.23
C ASP A 101 13.53 17.17 17.98
N GLN A 102 12.33 17.75 18.03
CA GLN A 102 11.16 17.14 18.68
C GLN A 102 10.71 15.88 17.95
N PHE A 103 10.66 15.93 16.61
CA PHE A 103 10.33 14.77 15.79
C PHE A 103 11.34 13.63 16.02
N HIS A 104 12.64 13.94 16.00
CA HIS A 104 13.70 12.97 16.21
C HIS A 104 13.58 12.28 17.58
N GLU A 105 13.25 13.03 18.64
CA GLU A 105 13.03 12.47 19.98
C GLU A 105 11.88 11.46 19.99
N PHE A 106 10.71 11.84 19.47
CA PHE A 106 9.57 10.93 19.35
C PHE A 106 9.91 9.69 18.49
N TRP A 107 10.45 9.92 17.31
CA TRP A 107 10.76 8.88 16.33
C TRP A 107 11.87 7.92 16.80
N SER A 108 12.79 8.39 17.64
CA SER A 108 13.80 7.49 18.22
C SER A 108 13.24 6.60 19.31
N ASN A 109 12.23 7.07 20.05
CA ASN A 109 11.67 6.35 21.19
C ASN A 109 10.88 5.11 20.74
N HIS A 110 10.07 5.19 19.67
CA HIS A 110 9.30 4.02 19.23
C HIS A 110 10.18 2.88 18.75
N ILE A 111 11.32 3.18 18.11
CA ILE A 111 12.32 2.17 17.75
C ILE A 111 12.81 1.44 19.01
N GLY A 112 13.04 2.18 20.11
CA GLY A 112 13.39 1.60 21.40
C GLY A 112 12.33 0.61 21.91
N PHE A 113 11.05 0.98 21.84
CA PHE A 113 9.96 0.11 22.31
C PHE A 113 9.83 -1.17 21.48
N PHE A 114 10.05 -1.11 20.16
CA PHE A 114 10.13 -2.33 19.33
C PHE A 114 11.35 -3.18 19.68
N VAL A 115 12.51 -2.57 19.94
CA VAL A 115 13.70 -3.32 20.42
C VAL A 115 13.42 -4.00 21.75
N ASP A 116 12.74 -3.33 22.68
CA ASP A 116 12.32 -3.92 23.95
C ASP A 116 11.39 -5.12 23.74
N TYR A 117 10.42 -5.01 22.82
CA TYR A 117 9.53 -6.11 22.44
C TYR A 117 10.30 -7.31 21.86
N VAL A 118 11.26 -7.06 20.96
CA VAL A 118 12.12 -8.11 20.36
C VAL A 118 12.94 -8.82 21.44
N ASN A 119 13.59 -8.06 22.33
CA ASN A 119 14.40 -8.62 23.41
C ASN A 119 13.56 -9.45 24.38
N ALA A 120 12.42 -8.91 24.81
CA ALA A 120 11.47 -9.61 25.68
C ALA A 120 10.96 -10.92 25.02
N THR A 121 10.77 -10.92 23.71
CA THR A 121 10.42 -12.13 22.95
C THR A 121 11.52 -13.18 22.98
N ALA A 122 12.77 -12.79 22.74
CA ALA A 122 13.90 -13.70 22.83
C ALA A 122 14.10 -14.29 24.23
N GLU A 123 13.78 -13.51 25.27
CA GLU A 123 13.89 -13.90 26.68
C GLU A 123 12.68 -14.69 27.21
N ASN A 124 11.61 -14.83 26.41
CA ASN A 124 10.31 -15.37 26.84
C ASN A 124 9.72 -14.63 28.05
N ASP A 125 9.92 -13.31 28.09
CA ASP A 125 9.43 -12.43 29.16
C ASP A 125 8.12 -11.74 28.74
N GLU A 126 7.00 -12.36 29.08
CA GLU A 126 5.66 -11.84 28.74
C GLU A 126 5.32 -10.53 29.47
N GLU A 127 5.91 -10.26 30.63
CA GLU A 127 5.69 -9.00 31.37
C GLU A 127 6.40 -7.85 30.64
N ALA A 128 7.65 -8.07 30.22
CA ALA A 128 8.42 -7.09 29.45
C ALA A 128 7.82 -6.87 28.04
N LYS A 129 7.28 -7.92 27.39
CA LYS A 129 6.54 -7.77 26.13
C LYS A 129 5.34 -6.83 26.32
N GLN A 130 4.54 -7.06 27.35
CA GLN A 130 3.37 -6.23 27.61
C GLN A 130 3.77 -4.79 27.95
N GLU A 131 4.86 -4.58 28.69
CA GLU A 131 5.40 -3.24 28.96
C GLU A 131 5.80 -2.52 27.66
N ALA A 132 6.46 -3.20 26.73
CA ALA A 132 6.79 -2.64 25.42
C ALA A 132 5.53 -2.27 24.61
N LEU A 133 4.49 -3.11 24.62
CA LEU A 133 3.20 -2.82 23.98
C LEU A 133 2.48 -1.63 24.61
N ASP A 134 2.50 -1.53 25.93
CA ASP A 134 1.91 -0.39 26.66
C ASP A 134 2.65 0.91 26.34
N ASN A 135 3.99 0.86 26.21
CA ASN A 135 4.79 2.01 25.77
C ASN A 135 4.48 2.42 24.32
N LEU A 136 4.30 1.46 23.41
CA LEU A 136 3.87 1.72 22.03
C LEU A 136 2.46 2.33 21.98
N ALA A 137 1.54 1.87 22.83
CA ALA A 137 0.20 2.43 22.94
C ALA A 137 0.23 3.89 23.42
N ASN A 138 1.09 4.22 24.39
CA ASN A 138 1.28 5.60 24.84
C ASN A 138 1.94 6.47 23.76
N TYR A 139 3.00 5.97 23.11
CA TYR A 139 3.67 6.64 22.01
C TYR A 139 2.70 7.03 20.90
N LYS A 140 1.84 6.10 20.50
CA LYS A 140 0.82 6.32 19.49
C LYS A 140 -0.05 7.54 19.81
N GLU A 141 -0.53 7.68 21.04
CA GLU A 141 -1.37 8.81 21.44
C GLU A 141 -0.59 10.14 21.44
N GLU A 142 0.63 10.14 22.00
CA GLU A 142 1.47 11.34 22.09
C GLU A 142 1.95 11.82 20.73
N PHE A 143 2.41 10.91 19.88
CA PHE A 143 2.90 11.21 18.54
C PHE A 143 1.78 11.66 17.60
N SER A 144 0.60 11.04 17.70
CA SER A 144 -0.60 11.48 16.95
C SER A 144 -1.01 12.90 17.34
N SER A 145 -0.98 13.22 18.63
CA SER A 145 -1.27 14.56 19.13
C SER A 145 -0.24 15.56 18.60
N PHE A 146 1.05 15.22 18.65
CA PHE A 146 2.16 16.03 18.13
C PHE A 146 2.00 16.35 16.64
N LEU A 147 1.74 15.33 15.80
CA LEU A 147 1.53 15.52 14.36
C LEU A 147 0.25 16.30 14.04
N SER A 148 -0.85 16.03 14.76
CA SER A 148 -2.09 16.79 14.63
C SER A 148 -1.86 18.27 14.93
N GLU A 149 -1.17 18.61 16.03
CA GLU A 149 -0.84 19.99 16.36
C GLU A 149 0.08 20.64 15.31
N ALA A 150 1.13 19.94 14.87
CA ALA A 150 2.09 20.43 13.88
C ALA A 150 1.42 20.77 12.53
N THR A 151 0.40 20.01 12.15
CA THR A 151 -0.35 20.18 10.91
C THR A 151 -1.58 21.10 11.04
N ASN A 152 -1.73 21.82 12.16
CA ASN A 152 -2.92 22.63 12.48
C ASN A 152 -4.24 21.84 12.45
N ASN A 153 -4.22 20.59 12.90
CA ASN A 153 -5.34 19.64 12.93
C ASN A 153 -5.90 19.29 11.54
N GLN A 154 -5.08 19.42 10.49
CA GLN A 154 -5.41 18.88 9.17
C GLN A 154 -5.35 17.35 9.18
N LEU A 155 -4.41 16.77 9.92
CA LEU A 155 -4.43 15.35 10.28
C LEU A 155 -5.05 15.23 11.66
N LYS A 156 -6.13 14.45 11.81
CA LYS A 156 -6.79 14.28 13.11
C LYS A 156 -6.00 13.30 13.97
N SER A 157 -5.80 13.67 15.23
CA SER A 157 -5.09 12.82 16.21
C SER A 157 -5.71 11.42 16.31
N ASP A 158 -7.05 11.31 16.35
CA ASP A 158 -7.72 10.01 16.48
C ASP A 158 -7.45 9.10 15.26
N ASN A 159 -7.52 9.67 14.04
CA ASN A 159 -7.25 8.94 12.80
C ASN A 159 -5.77 8.55 12.67
N LEU A 160 -4.86 9.44 13.07
CA LEU A 160 -3.43 9.15 13.15
C LEU A 160 -3.15 8.02 14.14
N ALA A 161 -3.83 8.01 15.30
CA ALA A 161 -3.68 6.97 16.29
C ALA A 161 -4.19 5.62 15.76
N GLU A 162 -5.34 5.58 15.10
CA GLU A 162 -5.86 4.36 14.46
C GLU A 162 -4.90 3.80 13.40
N GLY A 163 -4.39 4.66 12.51
CA GLY A 163 -3.41 4.27 11.50
C GLY A 163 -2.12 3.75 12.13
N LEU A 164 -1.56 4.45 13.12
CA LEU A 164 -0.38 3.99 13.84
C LEU A 164 -0.61 2.67 14.58
N GLN A 165 -1.81 2.45 15.14
CA GLN A 165 -2.15 1.17 15.78
C GLN A 165 -2.14 0.03 14.76
N MET A 166 -2.73 0.24 13.58
CA MET A 166 -2.69 -0.75 12.50
C MET A 166 -1.24 -1.03 12.09
N HIS A 167 -0.41 -0.01 11.94
CA HIS A 167 1.00 -0.16 11.60
C HIS A 167 1.78 -0.95 12.66
N ILE A 168 1.59 -0.62 13.95
CA ILE A 168 2.18 -1.36 15.08
C ILE A 168 1.77 -2.84 15.01
N ASN A 169 0.49 -3.12 14.76
CA ASN A 169 -0.01 -4.50 14.66
C ASN A 169 0.62 -5.25 13.48
N GLN A 170 0.82 -4.61 12.32
CA GLN A 170 1.48 -5.23 11.16
C GLN A 170 2.94 -5.58 11.47
N LEU A 171 3.70 -4.67 12.10
CA LEU A 171 5.09 -4.93 12.49
C LEU A 171 5.21 -6.07 13.52
N ILE A 172 4.37 -6.07 14.55
CA ILE A 172 4.35 -7.16 15.54
C ILE A 172 3.96 -8.47 14.88
N THR A 173 2.94 -8.46 14.01
CA THR A 173 2.49 -9.65 13.29
C THR A 173 3.60 -10.23 12.42
N GLY A 174 4.33 -9.40 11.68
CA GLY A 174 5.45 -9.84 10.84
C GLY A 174 6.59 -10.43 11.67
N PHE A 175 6.95 -9.77 12.78
CA PHE A 175 8.00 -10.27 13.68
C PHE A 175 7.61 -11.58 14.37
N ASP A 176 6.40 -11.66 14.93
CA ASP A 176 5.92 -12.87 15.61
C ASP A 176 5.78 -14.03 14.63
N ALA A 177 5.30 -13.78 13.40
CA ALA A 177 5.24 -14.79 12.35
C ALA A 177 6.65 -15.33 12.04
N PHE A 178 7.64 -14.44 11.92
CA PHE A 178 9.03 -14.82 11.69
C PHE A 178 9.60 -15.69 12.82
N VAL A 179 9.44 -15.26 14.08
CA VAL A 179 9.91 -16.02 15.25
C VAL A 179 9.24 -17.39 15.35
N ASN A 180 7.99 -17.50 14.91
CA ASN A 180 7.24 -18.75 14.84
C ASN A 180 7.49 -19.56 13.54
N GLU A 181 8.50 -19.18 12.74
CA GLU A 181 8.88 -19.83 11.48
C GLU A 181 7.76 -19.84 10.42
N ASN A 182 6.77 -18.95 10.54
CA ASN A 182 5.76 -18.70 9.52
C ASN A 182 6.25 -17.56 8.60
N TYR A 183 7.20 -17.91 7.73
CA TYR A 183 7.89 -16.92 6.91
C TYR A 183 6.96 -16.28 5.86
N ASP A 184 6.02 -17.02 5.26
CA ASP A 184 5.09 -16.46 4.28
C ASP A 184 4.28 -15.30 4.89
N LYS A 185 3.70 -15.52 6.08
CA LYS A 185 2.99 -14.48 6.83
C LYS A 185 3.92 -13.33 7.26
N ALA A 186 5.19 -13.60 7.53
CA ALA A 186 6.14 -12.56 7.92
C ALA A 186 6.45 -11.60 6.75
N TYR A 187 6.62 -12.14 5.54
CA TYR A 187 6.87 -11.35 4.34
C TYR A 187 5.61 -10.63 3.85
N ASP A 188 4.43 -11.25 3.91
CA ASP A 188 3.14 -10.61 3.63
C ASP A 188 2.89 -9.43 4.60
N ALA A 189 3.10 -9.62 5.90
CA ALA A 189 2.95 -8.55 6.87
C ALA A 189 3.95 -7.39 6.64
N GLN A 190 5.18 -7.69 6.21
CA GLN A 190 6.16 -6.67 5.83
C GLN A 190 5.69 -5.87 4.60
N SER A 191 5.22 -6.56 3.56
CA SER A 191 4.71 -5.93 2.33
C SER A 191 3.55 -4.98 2.66
N ASN A 192 2.54 -5.49 3.37
CA ASN A 192 1.40 -4.71 3.83
C ASN A 192 1.80 -3.51 4.72
N ALA A 193 2.81 -3.67 5.58
CA ALA A 193 3.32 -2.58 6.41
C ALA A 193 4.05 -1.51 5.58
N MET A 194 4.78 -1.91 4.54
CA MET A 194 5.46 -1.00 3.62
C MET A 194 4.44 -0.21 2.79
N GLU A 195 3.44 -0.88 2.20
CA GLU A 195 2.37 -0.24 1.43
C GLU A 195 1.58 0.76 2.29
N HIS A 196 1.24 0.36 3.53
CA HIS A 196 0.49 1.20 4.45
C HIS A 196 1.17 2.56 4.70
N MET A 197 2.51 2.63 4.69
CA MET A 197 3.23 3.89 4.94
C MET A 197 3.10 4.93 3.82
N TYR A 198 2.57 4.57 2.65
CA TYR A 198 2.23 5.53 1.60
C TYR A 198 1.00 6.39 1.97
N ASN A 199 0.12 5.93 2.86
CA ASN A 199 -1.01 6.71 3.37
C ASN A 199 -0.57 7.88 4.26
N PRO A 200 0.28 7.68 5.29
CA PRO A 200 0.93 8.78 6.03
C PRO A 200 1.69 9.76 5.12
N SER A 201 2.41 9.27 4.10
CA SER A 201 3.08 10.15 3.11
C SER A 201 2.08 11.05 2.38
N LYS A 202 0.96 10.48 1.92
CA LYS A 202 -0.14 11.20 1.25
C LYS A 202 -0.78 12.25 2.17
N GLY A 203 -1.11 11.87 3.41
CA GLY A 203 -1.72 12.77 4.39
C GLY A 203 -0.79 13.92 4.78
N LEU A 204 0.44 13.59 5.16
CA LEU A 204 1.43 14.58 5.63
C LEU A 204 1.88 15.53 4.52
N SER A 205 2.15 15.02 3.31
CA SER A 205 2.48 15.87 2.17
C SER A 205 1.34 16.85 1.84
N SER A 206 0.09 16.40 1.87
CA SER A 206 -1.09 17.26 1.65
C SER A 206 -1.19 18.35 2.73
N ALA A 207 -1.08 17.96 4.02
CA ALA A 207 -1.15 18.91 5.13
C ALA A 207 -0.04 19.97 5.07
N ILE A 208 1.19 19.56 4.73
CA ILE A 208 2.34 20.46 4.56
C ILE A 208 2.13 21.42 3.38
N VAL A 209 1.70 20.91 2.24
CA VAL A 209 1.46 21.72 1.03
C VAL A 209 0.36 22.74 1.27
N ASN A 210 -0.73 22.33 1.93
CA ASN A 210 -1.83 23.22 2.29
C ASN A 210 -1.42 24.30 3.30
N GLN A 211 -0.50 23.98 4.22
CA GLN A 211 0.02 24.93 5.20
C GLN A 211 1.02 25.93 4.57
N PHE A 212 1.76 25.50 3.55
CA PHE A 212 2.82 26.29 2.90
C PHE A 212 2.74 26.29 1.37
N PRO A 213 1.61 26.69 0.75
CA PRO A 213 1.38 26.49 -0.69
C PRO A 213 2.42 27.23 -1.56
N GLU A 214 2.89 28.40 -1.12
CA GLU A 214 3.92 29.16 -1.83
C GLU A 214 5.30 28.46 -1.85
N LYS A 215 5.61 27.59 -0.88
CA LYS A 215 6.87 26.81 -0.89
C LYS A 215 6.86 25.70 -1.95
N PHE A 216 5.68 25.33 -2.43
CA PHE A 216 5.47 24.23 -3.38
C PHE A 216 4.84 24.72 -4.69
N ASP A 217 5.08 25.97 -5.05
CA ASP A 217 4.59 26.61 -6.28
C ASP A 217 3.06 26.52 -6.47
N ASN A 218 2.30 26.41 -5.38
CA ASN A 218 0.86 26.17 -5.37
C ASN A 218 0.44 24.91 -6.15
N THR A 219 1.32 23.91 -6.22
CA THR A 219 1.03 22.59 -6.79
C THR A 219 0.52 21.66 -5.71
N LYS A 220 -0.16 20.57 -6.11
CA LYS A 220 -0.72 19.59 -5.17
C LYS A 220 0.12 18.33 -5.09
N ALA A 221 0.15 17.73 -3.89
CA ALA A 221 0.87 16.48 -3.63
C ALA A 221 0.07 15.24 -4.09
N VAL A 222 -1.25 15.40 -4.23
CA VAL A 222 -2.18 14.32 -4.57
C VAL A 222 -2.91 14.69 -5.84
N THR A 223 -2.53 14.00 -6.91
CA THR A 223 -3.12 14.06 -8.26
C THR A 223 -3.21 12.65 -8.80
N LYS A 224 -3.98 12.39 -9.86
CA LYS A 224 -4.00 11.08 -10.53
C LYS A 224 -2.60 10.64 -10.97
N ALA A 225 -1.82 11.57 -11.53
CA ALA A 225 -0.46 11.30 -11.96
C ALA A 225 0.49 11.03 -10.77
N ALA A 226 0.33 11.76 -9.66
CA ALA A 226 1.11 11.53 -8.44
C ALA A 226 0.77 10.21 -7.77
N ASN A 227 -0.50 9.77 -7.80
CA ASN A 227 -0.90 8.46 -7.29
C ASN A 227 -0.23 7.34 -8.10
N LEU A 228 -0.26 7.40 -9.43
CA LEU A 228 0.49 6.43 -10.24
C LEU A 228 1.99 6.43 -9.91
N ARG A 229 2.61 7.60 -9.68
CA ARG A 229 4.01 7.66 -9.23
C ARG A 229 4.19 6.99 -7.86
N SER A 230 3.28 7.22 -6.92
CA SER A 230 3.26 6.63 -5.57
C SER A 230 3.14 5.11 -5.63
N ASP A 231 2.25 4.57 -6.46
CA ASP A 231 2.05 3.12 -6.62
C ASP A 231 3.32 2.48 -7.21
N LEU A 232 3.91 3.10 -8.24
CA LEU A 232 5.18 2.63 -8.81
C LEU A 232 6.37 2.82 -7.86
N ASN A 233 6.37 3.85 -6.99
CA ASN A 233 7.38 4.01 -5.95
C ASN A 233 7.36 2.79 -5.02
N PHE A 234 6.17 2.36 -4.56
CA PHE A 234 6.00 1.17 -3.73
C PHE A 234 6.54 -0.08 -4.44
N LEU A 235 5.96 -0.39 -5.60
CA LEU A 235 6.27 -1.62 -6.31
C LEU A 235 7.75 -1.77 -6.65
N PHE A 236 8.40 -0.71 -7.16
CA PHE A 236 9.84 -0.79 -7.49
C PHE A 236 10.76 -0.82 -6.26
N SER A 237 10.45 -0.06 -5.20
CA SER A 237 11.30 -0.04 -4.00
C SER A 237 11.21 -1.33 -3.20
N GLU A 238 10.00 -1.88 -3.10
CA GLU A 238 9.77 -3.21 -2.50
C GLU A 238 10.45 -4.30 -3.33
N HIS A 239 10.36 -4.26 -4.67
CA HIS A 239 11.06 -5.21 -5.54
C HIS A 239 12.56 -5.27 -5.24
N PHE A 240 13.21 -4.11 -5.07
CA PHE A 240 14.62 -4.04 -4.69
C PHE A 240 14.87 -4.65 -3.32
N ALA A 241 14.05 -4.30 -2.32
CA ALA A 241 14.19 -4.82 -0.96
C ALA A 241 14.03 -6.35 -0.90
N LEU A 242 13.04 -6.90 -1.58
CA LEU A 242 12.77 -8.33 -1.66
C LEU A 242 13.87 -9.07 -2.45
N ALA A 243 14.35 -8.50 -3.56
CA ALA A 243 15.47 -9.07 -4.32
C ALA A 243 16.75 -9.12 -3.49
N GLN A 244 17.08 -8.04 -2.78
CA GLN A 244 18.23 -7.99 -1.87
C GLN A 244 18.11 -9.03 -0.74
N GLN A 245 16.93 -9.16 -0.12
CA GLN A 245 16.66 -10.17 0.91
C GLN A 245 16.78 -11.59 0.35
N ALA A 246 16.12 -11.89 -0.78
CA ALA A 246 16.15 -13.21 -1.41
C ALA A 246 17.58 -13.63 -1.81
N MET A 247 18.40 -12.71 -2.33
CA MET A 247 19.80 -12.97 -2.64
C MET A 247 20.61 -13.33 -1.38
N GLN A 248 20.43 -12.59 -0.28
CA GLN A 248 21.10 -12.89 1.00
C GLN A 248 20.61 -14.23 1.59
N ASN A 249 19.31 -14.45 1.63
CA ASN A 249 18.72 -15.69 2.12
C ASN A 249 19.21 -16.90 1.31
N GLY A 250 19.34 -16.73 -0.01
CA GLY A 250 19.80 -17.78 -0.91
C GLY A 250 21.24 -18.20 -0.67
N ILE A 251 22.16 -17.25 -0.44
CA ILE A 251 23.57 -17.59 -0.16
C ILE A 251 23.77 -18.14 1.26
N GLN A 252 22.96 -17.68 2.22
CA GLN A 252 22.97 -18.22 3.58
C GLN A 252 22.36 -19.62 3.68
N GLY A 253 21.49 -19.99 2.73
CA GLY A 253 20.62 -21.15 2.87
C GLY A 253 19.58 -20.96 3.98
N ALA A 254 19.09 -19.73 4.13
CA ALA A 254 18.13 -19.37 5.18
C ALA A 254 16.78 -20.09 4.96
N PRO A 255 16.11 -20.53 6.04
CA PRO A 255 14.83 -21.25 5.95
C PRO A 255 13.70 -20.41 5.33
N GLU A 256 13.82 -19.08 5.38
CA GLU A 256 12.88 -18.11 4.83
C GLU A 256 13.09 -17.79 3.33
N TYR A 257 14.07 -18.44 2.67
CA TYR A 257 14.40 -18.15 1.28
C TYR A 257 13.19 -18.30 0.35
N ASP A 258 12.43 -19.39 0.46
CA ASP A 258 11.28 -19.64 -0.41
C ASP A 258 10.19 -18.57 -0.24
N ALA A 259 9.87 -18.18 1.00
CA ALA A 259 8.92 -17.10 1.30
C ALA A 259 9.35 -15.75 0.71
N SER A 260 10.64 -15.41 0.82
CA SER A 260 11.17 -14.16 0.25
C SER A 260 11.09 -14.12 -1.29
N VAL A 261 11.24 -15.28 -1.94
CA VAL A 261 11.10 -15.42 -3.40
C VAL A 261 9.63 -15.39 -3.81
N GLU A 262 8.73 -15.98 -3.02
CA GLU A 262 7.29 -15.93 -3.25
C GLU A 262 6.78 -14.49 -3.22
N GLN A 263 7.12 -13.72 -2.18
CA GLN A 263 6.74 -12.30 -2.10
C GLN A 263 7.32 -11.48 -3.27
N LEU A 264 8.54 -11.77 -3.71
CA LEU A 264 9.14 -11.11 -4.89
C LEU A 264 8.36 -11.41 -6.19
N ASN A 265 7.79 -12.61 -6.29
CA ASN A 265 6.92 -12.98 -7.40
C ASN A 265 5.55 -12.32 -7.29
N GLU A 266 4.96 -12.22 -6.10
CA GLU A 266 3.70 -11.48 -5.87
C GLU A 266 3.84 -10.01 -6.27
N ASN A 267 4.92 -9.34 -5.85
CA ASN A 267 5.26 -7.99 -6.29
C ASN A 267 5.37 -7.89 -7.83
N THR A 268 5.88 -8.94 -8.49
CA THR A 268 5.91 -9.01 -9.97
C THR A 268 4.51 -9.10 -10.58
N GLU A 269 3.58 -9.84 -9.96
CA GLU A 269 2.18 -9.88 -10.37
C GLU A 269 1.54 -8.50 -10.26
N GLU A 270 1.69 -7.83 -9.12
CA GLU A 270 1.11 -6.51 -8.87
C GLU A 270 1.67 -5.43 -9.80
N LEU A 271 2.99 -5.44 -10.03
CA LEU A 271 3.63 -4.55 -10.99
C LEU A 271 3.10 -4.80 -12.40
N SER A 272 2.94 -6.06 -12.80
CA SER A 272 2.40 -6.42 -14.11
C SER A 272 0.95 -5.94 -14.25
N ALA A 273 0.10 -6.18 -13.24
CA ALA A 273 -1.29 -5.72 -13.19
C ALA A 273 -1.40 -4.19 -13.24
N THR A 274 -0.48 -3.48 -12.58
CA THR A 274 -0.40 -2.01 -12.65
C THR A 274 -0.13 -1.54 -14.07
N ILE A 275 0.81 -2.17 -14.79
CA ILE A 275 1.06 -1.90 -16.21
C ILE A 275 -0.17 -2.26 -17.07
N GLY A 276 -0.80 -3.41 -16.79
CA GLY A 276 -2.01 -3.89 -17.46
C GLY A 276 -3.19 -2.92 -17.34
N SER A 277 -3.39 -2.32 -16.18
CA SER A 277 -4.45 -1.32 -15.95
C SER A 277 -4.37 -0.12 -16.92
N VAL A 278 -3.16 0.19 -17.40
CA VAL A 278 -2.90 1.30 -18.33
C VAL A 278 -2.94 0.84 -19.78
N TYR A 279 -2.26 -0.27 -20.11
CA TYR A 279 -1.97 -0.71 -21.47
C TYR A 279 -2.79 -1.93 -21.95
N GLY A 280 -3.52 -2.59 -21.05
CA GLY A 280 -4.35 -3.78 -21.29
C GLY A 280 -3.60 -5.12 -21.10
N ASP A 281 -4.38 -6.20 -21.00
CA ASP A 281 -3.95 -7.55 -20.60
C ASP A 281 -2.81 -8.14 -21.46
N GLU A 282 -2.80 -7.84 -22.77
CA GLU A 282 -1.73 -8.32 -23.66
C GLU A 282 -0.38 -7.65 -23.34
N ALA A 283 -0.40 -6.36 -23.00
CA ALA A 283 0.81 -5.64 -22.61
C ALA A 283 1.30 -6.09 -21.23
N GLU A 284 0.39 -6.35 -20.30
CA GLU A 284 0.69 -6.97 -19.00
C GLU A 284 1.44 -8.29 -19.17
N LYS A 285 0.90 -9.20 -19.99
CA LYS A 285 1.52 -10.51 -20.22
C LYS A 285 2.92 -10.40 -20.82
N GLN A 286 3.10 -9.51 -21.81
CA GLN A 286 4.42 -9.29 -22.44
C GLN A 286 5.42 -8.66 -21.46
N PHE A 287 4.96 -7.69 -20.67
CA PHE A 287 5.77 -7.07 -19.63
C PHE A 287 6.22 -8.12 -18.60
N LYS A 288 5.28 -8.91 -18.08
CA LYS A 288 5.53 -9.96 -17.09
C LYS A 288 6.55 -10.98 -17.59
N GLU A 289 6.35 -11.52 -18.81
CA GLU A 289 7.27 -12.51 -19.39
C GLU A 289 8.71 -11.98 -19.47
N LEU A 290 8.87 -10.72 -19.90
CA LEU A 290 10.19 -10.09 -19.98
C LEU A 290 10.74 -9.80 -18.59
N TRP A 291 9.93 -9.22 -17.70
CA TRP A 291 10.29 -8.85 -16.33
C TRP A 291 10.79 -10.05 -15.54
N SER A 292 10.03 -11.15 -15.46
CA SER A 292 10.39 -12.30 -14.63
C SER A 292 11.74 -12.94 -14.97
N SER A 293 12.23 -12.77 -16.21
CA SER A 293 13.50 -13.38 -16.65
C SER A 293 14.71 -12.91 -15.84
N HIS A 294 14.75 -11.63 -15.43
CA HIS A 294 15.93 -11.07 -14.76
C HIS A 294 16.12 -11.60 -13.34
N ILE A 295 15.03 -11.94 -12.65
CA ILE A 295 15.06 -12.56 -11.32
C ILE A 295 15.86 -13.87 -11.38
N GLY A 296 15.63 -14.67 -12.43
CA GLY A 296 16.38 -15.91 -12.66
C GLY A 296 17.89 -15.69 -12.81
N PHE A 297 18.32 -14.62 -13.48
CA PHE A 297 19.74 -14.32 -13.65
C PHE A 297 20.42 -13.90 -12.34
N PHE A 298 19.72 -13.21 -11.44
CA PHE A 298 20.23 -12.94 -10.09
C PHE A 298 20.31 -14.23 -9.26
N VAL A 299 19.34 -15.14 -9.36
CA VAL A 299 19.42 -16.46 -8.72
C VAL A 299 20.63 -17.25 -9.22
N ASP A 300 20.91 -17.22 -10.53
CA ASP A 300 22.09 -17.85 -11.12
C ASP A 300 23.39 -17.21 -10.61
N TYR A 301 23.43 -15.88 -10.46
CA TYR A 301 24.57 -15.16 -9.87
C TYR A 301 24.86 -15.58 -8.43
N VAL A 302 23.81 -15.72 -7.60
CA VAL A 302 23.91 -16.17 -6.21
C VAL A 302 24.44 -17.61 -6.15
N LYS A 303 23.85 -18.52 -6.94
CA LYS A 303 24.29 -19.93 -7.01
C LYS A 303 25.73 -20.07 -7.49
N ALA A 304 26.12 -19.32 -8.52
CA ALA A 304 27.48 -19.31 -9.04
C ALA A 304 28.48 -18.83 -7.98
N THR A 305 28.12 -17.78 -7.24
CA THR A 305 28.95 -17.27 -6.13
C THR A 305 29.13 -18.32 -5.04
N GLY A 306 28.05 -18.98 -4.59
CA GLY A 306 28.14 -20.04 -3.58
C GLY A 306 28.92 -21.28 -4.01
N ASN A 307 28.99 -21.56 -5.32
CA ASN A 307 29.77 -22.64 -5.90
C ASN A 307 31.23 -22.25 -6.24
N GLU A 308 31.63 -21.01 -5.96
CA GLU A 308 32.92 -20.44 -6.40
C GLU A 308 33.14 -20.56 -7.93
N ASP A 309 32.05 -20.57 -8.71
CA ASP A 309 32.07 -20.73 -10.17
C ASP A 309 32.11 -19.36 -10.86
N MET A 310 33.32 -18.89 -11.14
CA MET A 310 33.54 -17.60 -11.78
C MET A 310 33.03 -17.53 -13.22
N GLU A 311 32.98 -18.65 -13.96
CA GLU A 311 32.50 -18.69 -15.34
C GLU A 311 30.97 -18.54 -15.35
N ALA A 312 30.26 -19.27 -14.50
CA ALA A 312 28.81 -19.13 -14.34
C ALA A 312 28.42 -17.75 -13.79
N LYS A 313 29.25 -17.18 -12.89
CA LYS A 313 29.03 -15.82 -12.36
C LYS A 313 29.14 -14.77 -13.46
N GLU A 314 30.13 -14.89 -14.35
CA GLU A 314 30.28 -14.02 -15.53
C GLU A 314 29.14 -14.23 -16.55
N GLU A 315 28.69 -15.46 -16.75
CA GLU A 315 27.53 -15.76 -17.61
C GLU A 315 26.24 -15.09 -17.12
N ALA A 316 25.95 -15.16 -15.81
CA ALA A 316 24.81 -14.48 -15.21
C ALA A 316 24.85 -12.95 -15.41
N LEU A 317 26.03 -12.33 -15.25
CA LEU A 317 26.21 -10.90 -15.53
C LEU A 317 26.01 -10.54 -17.00
N ASN A 318 26.49 -11.38 -17.93
CA ASN A 318 26.26 -11.18 -19.36
C ASN A 318 24.78 -11.29 -19.72
N ASN A 319 24.03 -12.20 -19.08
CA ASN A 319 22.58 -12.32 -19.27
C ASN A 319 21.84 -11.09 -18.73
N LEU A 320 22.24 -10.55 -17.57
CA LEU A 320 21.71 -9.30 -17.03
C LEU A 320 21.99 -8.10 -17.94
N ASP A 321 23.19 -8.02 -18.54
CA ASP A 321 23.52 -6.96 -19.50
C ASP A 321 22.67 -7.05 -20.79
N GLN A 322 22.45 -8.26 -21.29
CA GLN A 322 21.56 -8.47 -22.44
C GLN A 322 20.11 -8.12 -22.10
N TYR A 323 19.60 -8.57 -20.95
CA TYR A 323 18.27 -8.21 -20.45
C TYR A 323 18.10 -6.69 -20.36
N ARG A 324 19.07 -5.99 -19.78
CA ARG A 324 19.09 -4.53 -19.64
C ARG A 324 18.89 -3.83 -20.98
N GLU A 325 19.61 -4.26 -22.02
CA GLU A 325 19.49 -3.69 -23.37
C GLU A 325 18.12 -3.99 -24.00
N ASP A 326 17.60 -5.20 -23.83
CA ASP A 326 16.34 -5.63 -24.46
C ASP A 326 15.10 -5.06 -23.76
N PHE A 327 15.07 -5.07 -22.43
CA PHE A 327 14.05 -4.41 -21.63
C PHE A 327 14.01 -2.90 -21.91
N SER A 328 15.18 -2.27 -22.03
CA SER A 328 15.24 -0.84 -22.34
C SER A 328 14.67 -0.50 -23.72
N LYS A 329 14.89 -1.36 -24.72
CA LYS A 329 14.28 -1.20 -26.06
C LYS A 329 12.77 -1.45 -26.01
N PHE A 330 12.35 -2.48 -25.29
CA PHE A 330 10.93 -2.80 -25.10
C PHE A 330 10.18 -1.61 -24.50
N MET A 331 10.65 -1.08 -23.36
CA MET A 331 10.02 0.07 -22.70
C MET A 331 10.08 1.34 -23.55
N SER A 332 11.19 1.58 -24.26
CA SER A 332 11.28 2.71 -25.18
C SER A 332 10.28 2.60 -26.32
N ASN A 333 9.98 1.40 -26.82
CA ASN A 333 8.97 1.21 -27.86
C ASN A 333 7.55 1.38 -27.29
N ALA A 334 7.26 0.75 -26.14
CA ALA A 334 5.95 0.80 -25.49
C ALA A 334 5.53 2.24 -25.14
N THR A 335 6.49 3.06 -24.71
CA THR A 335 6.26 4.47 -24.33
C THR A 335 6.42 5.45 -25.50
N GLU A 336 6.53 4.97 -26.75
CA GLU A 336 6.74 5.77 -27.96
C GLU A 336 7.97 6.70 -27.86
N GLY A 337 9.04 6.22 -27.23
CA GLY A 337 10.31 6.94 -27.05
C GLY A 337 10.31 7.95 -25.90
N LYS A 338 9.22 8.06 -25.12
CA LYS A 338 9.17 8.94 -23.94
C LYS A 338 10.11 8.48 -22.84
N VAL A 339 10.34 7.17 -22.73
CA VAL A 339 11.45 6.60 -21.95
C VAL A 339 12.61 6.29 -22.90
N PRO A 340 13.73 7.05 -22.87
CA PRO A 340 14.84 6.80 -23.77
C PRO A 340 15.56 5.50 -23.43
N SER A 341 15.63 4.57 -24.38
CA SER A 341 16.30 3.26 -24.20
C SER A 341 17.71 3.37 -23.61
N SER A 342 18.56 4.29 -24.11
CA SER A 342 19.92 4.46 -23.57
C SER A 342 19.97 4.99 -22.13
N GLY A 343 19.02 5.83 -21.74
CA GLY A 343 18.91 6.35 -20.38
C GLY A 343 18.48 5.25 -19.41
N LEU A 344 17.45 4.48 -19.79
CA LEU A 344 16.96 3.35 -19.01
C LEU A 344 18.02 2.26 -18.87
N ALA A 345 18.74 1.92 -19.94
CA ALA A 345 19.82 0.93 -19.90
C ALA A 345 20.92 1.33 -18.92
N LYS A 346 21.27 2.62 -18.83
CA LYS A 346 22.25 3.11 -17.86
C LYS A 346 21.73 3.10 -16.42
N GLY A 347 20.44 3.40 -16.22
CA GLY A 347 19.79 3.27 -14.92
C GLY A 347 19.84 1.82 -14.44
N LEU A 348 19.41 0.88 -15.30
CA LEU A 348 19.46 -0.55 -15.01
C LEU A 348 20.89 -1.07 -14.76
N GLU A 349 21.90 -0.57 -15.48
CA GLU A 349 23.32 -0.89 -15.18
C GLU A 349 23.69 -0.49 -13.75
N THR A 350 23.24 0.68 -13.30
CA THR A 350 23.47 1.16 -11.93
C THR A 350 22.73 0.27 -10.92
N HIS A 351 21.47 -0.08 -11.19
CA HIS A 351 20.65 -0.95 -10.35
C HIS A 351 21.25 -2.35 -10.20
N VAL A 352 21.66 -2.98 -11.32
CA VAL A 352 22.36 -4.28 -11.30
C VAL A 352 23.62 -4.18 -10.45
N GLY A 353 24.43 -3.14 -10.64
CA GLY A 353 25.63 -2.93 -9.84
C GLY A 353 25.37 -2.70 -8.35
N GLN A 354 24.23 -2.09 -7.99
CA GLN A 354 23.84 -1.92 -6.59
C GLN A 354 23.40 -3.25 -5.97
N LEU A 355 22.60 -4.07 -6.66
CA LEU A 355 22.18 -5.40 -6.19
C LEU A 355 23.36 -6.38 -6.08
N THR A 356 24.20 -6.47 -7.11
CA THR A 356 25.38 -7.34 -7.05
C THR A 356 26.42 -6.81 -6.07
N GLY A 357 26.60 -5.48 -5.98
CA GLY A 357 27.49 -4.85 -5.02
C GLY A 357 27.07 -5.08 -3.57
N THR A 358 25.80 -4.86 -3.21
CA THR A 358 25.33 -5.15 -1.84
C THR A 358 25.50 -6.63 -1.49
N PHE A 359 25.23 -7.52 -2.43
CA PHE A 359 25.40 -8.96 -2.24
C PHE A 359 26.87 -9.36 -2.09
N ASP A 360 27.77 -8.89 -2.96
CA ASP A 360 29.18 -9.25 -2.92
C ASP A 360 29.84 -8.74 -1.63
N GLU A 361 29.58 -7.49 -1.21
CA GLU A 361 30.09 -6.93 0.04
C GLU A 361 29.54 -7.70 1.27
N TYR A 362 28.27 -8.13 1.22
CA TYR A 362 27.69 -8.99 2.25
C TYR A 362 28.41 -10.33 2.35
N VAL A 363 28.70 -10.98 1.21
CA VAL A 363 29.42 -12.27 1.16
C VAL A 363 30.87 -12.12 1.63
N GLU A 364 31.52 -10.99 1.33
CA GLU A 364 32.86 -10.66 1.80
C GLU A 364 32.91 -10.28 3.30
N GLY A 365 31.75 -10.01 3.91
CA GLY A 365 31.60 -9.64 5.31
C GLY A 365 31.81 -8.14 5.58
N ASP A 366 31.87 -7.31 4.55
CA ASP A 366 31.84 -5.84 4.68
C ASP A 366 30.39 -5.36 4.77
N TYR A 367 29.76 -5.64 5.91
CA TYR A 367 28.36 -5.32 6.14
C TYR A 367 28.08 -3.81 6.17
N GLU A 368 29.06 -2.98 6.53
CA GLU A 368 28.91 -1.51 6.50
C GLU A 368 28.74 -1.05 5.05
N GLN A 369 29.64 -1.49 4.16
CA GLN A 369 29.56 -1.16 2.74
C GLN A 369 28.32 -1.78 2.07
N ALA A 370 27.95 -3.01 2.44
CA ALA A 370 26.76 -3.69 1.93
C ALA A 370 25.47 -2.89 2.19
N TRP A 371 25.30 -2.40 3.43
CA TRP A 371 24.13 -1.60 3.82
C TRP A 371 24.14 -0.19 3.22
N ASP A 372 25.30 0.45 3.09
CA ASP A 372 25.43 1.73 2.37
C ASP A 372 24.96 1.61 0.90
N ILE A 373 25.33 0.52 0.23
CA ILE A 373 24.90 0.24 -1.15
C ILE A 373 23.40 -0.11 -1.17
N ALA A 374 22.91 -0.91 -0.23
CA ALA A 374 21.50 -1.31 -0.16
C ALA A 374 20.58 -0.09 -0.04
N ARG A 375 20.85 0.84 0.89
CA ARG A 375 20.07 2.08 1.04
C ARG A 375 20.08 2.92 -0.24
N SER A 376 21.24 3.06 -0.88
CA SER A 376 21.36 3.77 -2.15
C SER A 376 20.60 3.08 -3.29
N GLY A 377 20.55 1.75 -3.30
CA GLY A 377 19.79 0.98 -4.27
C GLY A 377 18.28 1.09 -4.05
N TYR A 378 17.83 1.10 -2.80
CA TYR A 378 16.44 1.34 -2.43
C TYR A 378 15.98 2.73 -2.90
N GLU A 379 16.73 3.79 -2.55
CA GLU A 379 16.47 5.17 -3.00
C GLU A 379 16.43 5.28 -4.53
N HIS A 380 17.33 4.57 -5.22
CA HIS A 380 17.40 4.64 -6.68
C HIS A 380 16.08 4.22 -7.36
N MET A 381 15.25 3.37 -6.75
CA MET A 381 13.97 2.89 -7.31
C MET A 381 12.89 3.95 -7.45
N PHE A 382 13.03 5.09 -6.79
CA PHE A 382 12.16 6.25 -6.97
C PHE A 382 12.41 6.97 -8.31
N THR A 383 13.59 6.78 -8.91
CA THR A 383 13.93 7.34 -10.23
C THR A 383 13.18 6.65 -11.39
N PRO A 384 13.20 5.31 -11.55
CA PRO A 384 12.40 4.64 -12.56
C PRO A 384 10.89 4.83 -12.32
N ALA A 385 10.42 4.85 -11.07
CA ALA A 385 9.02 5.17 -10.76
C ALA A 385 8.59 6.54 -11.35
N LYS A 386 9.39 7.58 -11.10
CA LYS A 386 9.19 8.92 -11.70
C LYS A 386 9.24 8.90 -13.22
N LEU A 387 10.21 8.20 -13.81
CA LEU A 387 10.39 8.11 -15.25
C LEU A 387 9.20 7.43 -15.94
N PHE A 388 8.75 6.28 -15.42
CA PHE A 388 7.65 5.51 -16.00
C PHE A 388 6.30 6.19 -15.79
N SER A 389 6.00 6.64 -14.57
CA SER A 389 4.76 7.40 -14.30
C SER A 389 4.67 8.65 -15.17
N GLY A 390 5.76 9.40 -15.35
CA GLY A 390 5.80 10.59 -16.20
C GLY A 390 5.58 10.27 -17.69
N ALA A 391 6.18 9.18 -18.18
CA ALA A 391 5.98 8.71 -19.55
C ALA A 391 4.54 8.26 -19.80
N ILE A 392 3.96 7.50 -18.87
CA ILE A 392 2.57 7.02 -18.91
C ILE A 392 1.60 8.21 -18.89
N ALA A 393 1.75 9.12 -17.92
CA ALA A 393 0.91 10.29 -17.80
C ALA A 393 0.97 11.19 -19.04
N SER A 394 2.15 11.30 -19.65
CA SER A 394 2.34 12.03 -20.91
C SER A 394 1.76 11.32 -22.13
N GLN A 395 1.70 9.99 -22.13
CA GLN A 395 1.13 9.19 -23.22
C GLN A 395 -0.41 9.16 -23.17
N PHE A 396 -0.99 9.18 -21.97
CA PHE A 396 -2.43 9.13 -21.74
C PHE A 396 -2.94 10.32 -20.92
N PRO A 397 -2.73 11.57 -21.37
CA PRO A 397 -3.04 12.75 -20.57
C PRO A 397 -4.50 12.81 -20.12
N GLU A 398 -5.45 12.30 -20.90
CA GLU A 398 -6.87 12.23 -20.52
C GLU A 398 -7.14 11.33 -19.30
N LYS A 399 -6.38 10.24 -19.14
CA LYS A 399 -6.51 9.34 -17.98
C LYS A 399 -6.02 9.99 -16.68
N PHE A 400 -5.16 11.01 -16.79
CA PHE A 400 -4.48 11.63 -15.65
C PHE A 400 -4.77 13.13 -15.55
N SER A 401 -5.69 13.67 -16.36
CA SER A 401 -6.03 15.09 -16.35
C SER A 401 -6.76 15.47 -15.06
N GLU A 402 -6.47 16.67 -14.59
CA GLU A 402 -7.19 17.27 -13.46
C GLU A 402 -8.55 17.83 -13.88
N GLU A 403 -8.89 17.94 -15.18
CA GLU A 403 -10.23 18.42 -15.60
C GLU A 403 -11.37 17.49 -15.13
N ASP A 404 -11.05 16.21 -14.90
CA ASP A 404 -11.94 15.22 -14.26
C ASP A 404 -11.62 15.00 -12.77
N MET A 405 -10.58 15.65 -12.24
CA MET A 405 -10.41 15.79 -10.79
C MET A 405 -10.88 17.18 -10.40
N LYS A 406 -12.11 17.26 -9.89
CA LYS A 406 -12.29 18.20 -8.78
C LYS A 406 -11.33 17.73 -7.69
N GLU A 407 -10.23 18.42 -7.66
CA GLU A 407 -9.00 18.08 -7.00
C GLU A 407 -9.15 18.48 -5.53
N GLU A 408 -9.63 17.58 -4.66
CA GLU A 408 -9.19 17.39 -3.26
C GLU A 408 -10.02 16.38 -2.46
N ASP A 409 -11.28 16.17 -2.84
CA ASP A 409 -12.24 15.31 -2.16
C ASP A 409 -13.18 14.78 -3.25
N MET A 410 -13.25 13.46 -3.51
CA MET A 410 -14.46 13.00 -4.23
C MET A 410 -15.68 13.33 -3.38
N PHE A 411 -15.49 13.30 -2.06
CA PHE A 411 -16.48 13.54 -1.04
C PHE A 411 -15.90 14.45 0.06
N GLU A 412 -16.38 15.69 0.20
CA GLU A 412 -15.96 16.69 1.19
C GLU A 412 -16.10 16.20 2.63
N ASP A 413 -16.93 15.19 2.85
CA ASP A 413 -17.21 14.55 4.14
C ASP A 413 -16.51 13.18 4.30
N VAL A 414 -15.65 12.79 3.36
CA VAL A 414 -14.76 11.63 3.49
C VAL A 414 -13.32 12.08 3.28
N PRO A 415 -12.72 12.72 4.29
CA PRO A 415 -11.30 13.05 4.23
C PRO A 415 -10.47 11.77 4.08
N MET A 416 -9.24 11.91 3.59
CA MET A 416 -8.34 10.76 3.34
C MET A 416 -8.02 9.96 4.60
N ASP A 417 -8.21 10.54 5.78
CA ASP A 417 -7.96 9.92 7.09
C ASP A 417 -9.24 9.32 7.74
N HIS A 418 -10.39 9.37 7.05
CA HIS A 418 -11.60 8.69 7.51
C HIS A 418 -11.38 7.16 7.53
N TRP A 419 -11.84 6.44 8.57
CA TRP A 419 -11.63 4.98 8.71
C TRP A 419 -12.08 4.15 7.49
N ALA A 420 -13.09 4.65 6.77
CA ALA A 420 -13.62 4.03 5.57
C ALA A 420 -13.08 4.60 4.25
N SER A 421 -12.12 5.53 4.32
CA SER A 421 -11.62 6.27 3.15
C SER A 421 -11.12 5.33 2.08
N ASP A 422 -10.20 4.43 2.41
CA ASP A 422 -9.61 3.50 1.45
C ASP A 422 -10.65 2.61 0.77
N TYR A 423 -11.65 2.14 1.50
CA TYR A 423 -12.74 1.33 0.94
C TYR A 423 -13.64 2.16 0.02
N ILE A 424 -14.01 3.36 0.43
CA ILE A 424 -14.89 4.27 -0.29
C ILE A 424 -14.21 4.72 -1.59
N TYR A 425 -12.98 5.21 -1.50
CA TYR A 425 -12.19 5.65 -2.64
C TYR A 425 -11.83 4.48 -3.56
N GLY A 426 -11.51 3.31 -3.01
CA GLY A 426 -11.23 2.11 -3.79
C GLY A 426 -12.44 1.64 -4.61
N LEU A 427 -13.64 1.66 -4.05
CA LEU A 427 -14.87 1.37 -4.79
C LEU A 427 -15.23 2.48 -5.79
N ALA A 428 -14.95 3.74 -5.46
CA ALA A 428 -15.26 4.88 -6.30
C ALA A 428 -14.40 4.89 -7.57
N ASP A 429 -13.12 4.53 -7.46
CA ASP A 429 -12.19 4.35 -8.58
C ASP A 429 -12.70 3.31 -9.59
N LYS A 430 -13.36 2.26 -9.10
CA LYS A 430 -14.00 1.22 -9.94
C LYS A 430 -15.40 1.59 -10.44
N GLY A 431 -15.87 2.80 -10.14
CA GLY A 431 -17.22 3.26 -10.49
C GLY A 431 -18.34 2.52 -9.74
N ILE A 432 -18.02 1.81 -8.66
CA ILE A 432 -18.98 1.00 -7.90
C ILE A 432 -19.80 1.90 -6.95
N VAL A 433 -19.15 2.83 -6.25
CA VAL A 433 -19.84 3.86 -5.48
C VAL A 433 -19.81 5.19 -6.23
N VAL A 434 -20.88 5.95 -6.09
CA VAL A 434 -21.01 7.30 -6.66
C VAL A 434 -21.46 8.24 -5.55
N GLY A 435 -20.90 9.45 -5.55
CA GLY A 435 -21.27 10.50 -4.59
C GLY A 435 -22.69 11.01 -4.71
N MET A 436 -23.05 11.76 -3.69
CA MET A 436 -24.24 12.60 -3.62
C MET A 436 -23.91 14.00 -4.19
N PRO A 437 -24.94 14.85 -4.44
CA PRO A 437 -24.73 16.24 -4.84
C PRO A 437 -23.79 17.00 -3.89
N ASP A 438 -23.21 18.09 -4.39
CA ASP A 438 -22.28 18.94 -3.66
C ASP A 438 -21.01 18.21 -3.17
N ASN A 439 -20.57 17.18 -3.91
CA ASN A 439 -19.39 16.37 -3.60
C ASN A 439 -19.48 15.76 -2.19
N MET A 440 -20.58 15.09 -1.81
CA MET A 440 -20.71 14.43 -0.49
C MET A 440 -20.82 12.91 -0.66
N TYR A 441 -20.31 12.13 0.28
CA TYR A 441 -20.56 10.69 0.36
C TYR A 441 -21.63 10.36 1.38
N MET A 442 -21.67 11.11 2.47
CA MET A 442 -22.45 10.86 3.68
C MET A 442 -22.10 9.51 4.33
N PRO A 443 -20.86 9.31 4.82
CA PRO A 443 -20.39 8.01 5.31
C PRO A 443 -21.24 7.46 6.48
N GLU A 444 -21.76 8.35 7.31
CA GLU A 444 -22.53 8.01 8.51
C GLU A 444 -24.05 7.91 8.26
N GLU A 445 -24.54 8.24 7.07
CA GLU A 445 -25.96 8.08 6.76
C GLU A 445 -26.32 6.60 6.62
N SER A 446 -27.49 6.24 7.13
CA SER A 446 -28.02 4.88 7.00
C SER A 446 -28.23 4.54 5.53
N VAL A 447 -27.87 3.32 5.15
CA VAL A 447 -28.07 2.81 3.79
C VAL A 447 -29.38 2.04 3.70
N THR A 448 -30.17 2.27 2.64
CA THR A 448 -31.40 1.49 2.42
C THR A 448 -31.08 0.13 1.81
N ARG A 449 -31.98 -0.84 1.99
CA ARG A 449 -31.87 -2.17 1.39
C ARG A 449 -31.69 -2.10 -0.13
N GLY A 450 -32.46 -1.25 -0.81
CA GLY A 450 -32.33 -1.04 -2.26
C GLY A 450 -30.98 -0.46 -2.67
N GLN A 451 -30.44 0.49 -1.91
CA GLN A 451 -29.12 1.07 -2.18
C GLN A 451 -28.00 0.05 -2.00
N PHE A 452 -28.03 -0.74 -0.92
CA PHE A 452 -27.03 -1.78 -0.68
C PHE A 452 -27.06 -2.85 -1.78
N THR A 453 -28.26 -3.29 -2.20
CA THR A 453 -28.43 -4.22 -3.33
C THR A 453 -27.82 -3.66 -4.62
N ALA A 454 -28.07 -2.40 -4.94
CA ALA A 454 -27.52 -1.78 -6.14
C ALA A 454 -25.98 -1.75 -6.14
N LEU A 455 -25.36 -1.52 -4.97
CA LEU A 455 -23.90 -1.55 -4.84
C LEU A 455 -23.34 -2.97 -5.05
N LEU A 456 -23.95 -4.00 -4.45
CA LEU A 456 -23.53 -5.40 -4.65
C LEU A 456 -23.65 -5.82 -6.12
N VAL A 457 -24.79 -5.55 -6.76
CA VAL A 457 -25.02 -5.88 -8.18
C VAL A 457 -23.99 -5.21 -9.08
N ARG A 458 -23.67 -3.93 -8.81
CA ARG A 458 -22.65 -3.19 -9.56
C ARG A 458 -21.25 -3.75 -9.34
N ALA A 459 -20.88 -4.04 -8.09
CA ALA A 459 -19.59 -4.62 -7.75
C ALA A 459 -19.37 -5.98 -8.43
N LEU A 460 -20.45 -6.74 -8.63
CA LEU A 460 -20.42 -8.05 -9.27
C LEU A 460 -20.65 -8.02 -10.78
N GLY A 461 -21.04 -6.88 -11.35
CA GLY A 461 -21.34 -6.73 -12.78
C GLY A 461 -22.53 -7.59 -13.24
N LEU A 462 -23.57 -7.73 -12.40
CA LEU A 462 -24.72 -8.59 -12.69
C LEU A 462 -25.79 -7.87 -13.51
N GLU A 463 -26.36 -8.57 -14.48
CA GLU A 463 -27.48 -8.11 -15.31
C GLU A 463 -28.49 -9.26 -15.47
N THR A 464 -29.78 -8.93 -15.58
CA THR A 464 -30.83 -9.93 -15.87
C THR A 464 -32.03 -9.29 -16.57
N ASP A 465 -32.80 -10.14 -17.26
CA ASP A 465 -34.13 -9.82 -17.81
C ASP A 465 -35.26 -10.49 -17.01
N ALA A 466 -34.97 -11.07 -15.84
CA ALA A 466 -35.94 -11.79 -15.02
C ALA A 466 -37.06 -10.88 -14.49
N GLU A 467 -38.28 -11.43 -14.39
CA GLU A 467 -39.42 -10.72 -13.79
C GLU A 467 -39.31 -10.70 -12.26
N LEU A 468 -39.55 -9.52 -11.67
CA LEU A 468 -39.54 -9.34 -10.21
C LEU A 468 -40.86 -9.79 -9.56
N PRO A 469 -40.82 -10.59 -8.48
CA PRO A 469 -42.02 -10.95 -7.72
C PRO A 469 -42.46 -9.84 -6.75
N PHE A 470 -41.60 -8.86 -6.48
CA PHE A 470 -41.85 -7.83 -5.47
C PHE A 470 -42.71 -6.70 -5.99
N THR A 471 -43.83 -6.44 -5.32
CA THR A 471 -44.84 -5.46 -5.74
C THR A 471 -44.55 -4.03 -5.28
N ASP A 472 -43.59 -3.87 -4.37
CA ASP A 472 -43.20 -2.60 -3.74
C ASP A 472 -41.90 -2.00 -4.29
N VAL A 473 -41.28 -2.64 -5.29
CA VAL A 473 -40.09 -2.13 -5.97
C VAL A 473 -40.52 -1.22 -7.11
N SER A 474 -40.24 0.07 -6.97
CA SER A 474 -40.40 1.05 -8.05
C SER A 474 -39.29 0.94 -9.10
N ASP A 475 -39.49 1.52 -10.28
CA ASP A 475 -38.54 1.54 -11.40
C ASP A 475 -37.09 1.86 -11.00
N THR A 476 -36.87 2.73 -10.01
CA THR A 476 -35.55 3.19 -9.54
C THR A 476 -34.56 2.09 -9.14
N PHE A 477 -35.05 0.96 -8.61
CA PHE A 477 -34.21 -0.18 -8.19
C PHE A 477 -34.62 -1.49 -8.87
N ALA A 478 -35.54 -1.42 -9.84
CA ALA A 478 -36.16 -2.63 -10.40
C ALA A 478 -35.12 -3.51 -11.11
N ALA A 479 -34.19 -2.93 -11.85
CA ALA A 479 -33.16 -3.69 -12.56
C ALA A 479 -32.19 -4.37 -11.58
N GLU A 480 -31.69 -3.64 -10.59
CA GLU A 480 -30.72 -4.14 -9.63
C GLU A 480 -31.35 -5.19 -8.71
N VAL A 481 -32.57 -4.97 -8.24
CA VAL A 481 -33.26 -5.96 -7.40
C VAL A 481 -33.60 -7.21 -8.22
N ALA A 482 -33.91 -7.08 -9.51
CA ALA A 482 -34.11 -8.23 -10.40
C ALA A 482 -32.83 -9.06 -10.51
N ALA A 483 -31.70 -8.41 -10.80
CA ALA A 483 -30.40 -9.06 -10.94
C ALA A 483 -29.98 -9.76 -9.64
N ALA A 484 -30.16 -9.10 -8.49
CA ALA A 484 -29.88 -9.69 -7.19
C ALA A 484 -30.80 -10.87 -6.86
N TYR A 485 -32.08 -10.81 -7.24
CA TYR A 485 -33.03 -11.90 -7.03
C TYR A 485 -32.68 -13.12 -7.90
N ASP A 486 -32.40 -12.89 -9.18
CA ASP A 486 -32.02 -13.94 -10.14
C ASP A 486 -30.69 -14.63 -9.74
N ALA A 487 -29.74 -13.86 -9.20
CA ALA A 487 -28.48 -14.36 -8.67
C ALA A 487 -28.59 -15.00 -7.27
N GLY A 488 -29.77 -15.02 -6.64
CA GLY A 488 -29.97 -15.58 -5.30
C GLY A 488 -29.39 -14.75 -4.16
N ILE A 489 -29.04 -13.49 -4.39
CA ILE A 489 -28.49 -12.55 -3.39
C ILE A 489 -29.58 -12.05 -2.44
N THR A 490 -30.83 -11.94 -2.92
CA THR A 490 -32.00 -11.55 -2.12
C THR A 490 -33.20 -12.45 -2.37
N GLU A 491 -33.96 -12.72 -1.30
CA GLU A 491 -35.22 -13.48 -1.32
C GLU A 491 -36.44 -12.59 -0.99
N GLY A 492 -36.23 -11.29 -0.72
CA GLY A 492 -37.26 -10.39 -0.22
C GLY A 492 -37.47 -10.49 1.30
N MET A 493 -38.29 -9.58 1.84
CA MET A 493 -38.77 -9.65 3.24
C MET A 493 -39.97 -10.60 3.35
N THR A 494 -40.77 -10.67 2.28
CA THR A 494 -41.81 -11.67 2.07
C THR A 494 -41.79 -12.07 0.59
N GLU A 495 -42.61 -13.06 0.22
CA GLU A 495 -42.73 -13.50 -1.18
C GLU A 495 -43.05 -12.38 -2.19
N THR A 496 -43.67 -11.28 -1.74
CA THR A 496 -44.11 -10.18 -2.63
C THR A 496 -43.64 -8.80 -2.19
N MET A 497 -42.77 -8.70 -1.18
CA MET A 497 -42.25 -7.42 -0.65
C MET A 497 -40.74 -7.45 -0.45
N PHE A 498 -40.05 -6.41 -0.91
CA PHE A 498 -38.60 -6.24 -0.76
C PHE A 498 -38.19 -5.16 0.24
N ALA A 499 -39.03 -4.13 0.42
CA ALA A 499 -38.81 -2.94 1.23
C ALA A 499 -37.56 -2.12 0.81
N PRO A 500 -37.47 -1.63 -0.45
CA PRO A 500 -36.25 -0.99 -0.97
C PRO A 500 -35.86 0.32 -0.26
N ASN A 501 -36.83 0.97 0.38
CA ASN A 501 -36.65 2.28 1.04
C ASN A 501 -36.46 2.16 2.56
N GLU A 502 -36.52 0.95 3.12
CA GLU A 502 -36.20 0.72 4.53
C GLU A 502 -34.68 0.59 4.70
N THR A 503 -34.15 1.06 5.85
CA THR A 503 -32.74 0.88 6.22
C THR A 503 -32.43 -0.60 6.40
N ILE A 504 -31.23 -1.00 6.02
CA ILE A 504 -30.78 -2.39 6.20
C ILE A 504 -30.11 -2.54 7.57
N THR A 505 -30.47 -3.60 8.30
CA THR A 505 -29.79 -3.93 9.56
C THR A 505 -28.49 -4.66 9.29
N ARG A 506 -27.56 -4.64 10.25
CA ARG A 506 -26.28 -5.33 10.15
C ARG A 506 -26.40 -6.83 9.88
N GLU A 507 -27.32 -7.53 10.55
CA GLU A 507 -27.56 -8.97 10.30
C GLU A 507 -28.10 -9.26 8.87
N GLN A 508 -28.91 -8.34 8.32
CA GLN A 508 -29.42 -8.47 6.96
C GLN A 508 -28.32 -8.18 5.93
N MET A 509 -27.45 -7.21 6.24
CA MET A 509 -26.28 -6.89 5.42
C MET A 509 -25.33 -8.09 5.33
N ALA A 510 -25.03 -8.76 6.44
CA ALA A 510 -24.22 -9.98 6.47
C ALA A 510 -24.82 -11.10 5.60
N ALA A 511 -26.13 -11.35 5.73
CA ALA A 511 -26.81 -12.37 4.94
C ALA A 511 -26.76 -12.12 3.43
N MET A 512 -26.97 -10.88 3.01
CA MET A 512 -26.86 -10.51 1.59
C MET A 512 -25.41 -10.56 1.08
N LEU A 513 -24.44 -10.15 1.91
CA LEU A 513 -23.02 -10.19 1.57
C LEU A 513 -22.52 -11.62 1.35
N ILE A 514 -22.86 -12.55 2.25
CA ILE A 514 -22.44 -13.95 2.10
C ILE A 514 -23.14 -14.63 0.91
N ARG A 515 -24.41 -14.33 0.65
CA ARG A 515 -25.05 -14.83 -0.57
C ARG A 515 -24.39 -14.28 -1.83
N ALA A 516 -24.01 -12.99 -1.83
CA ALA A 516 -23.26 -12.39 -2.93
C ALA A 516 -21.89 -13.06 -3.13
N TYR A 517 -21.15 -13.31 -2.05
CA TYR A 517 -19.90 -14.07 -2.08
C TYR A 517 -20.10 -15.48 -2.68
N ASN A 518 -21.09 -16.23 -2.19
CA ASN A 518 -21.40 -17.57 -2.71
C ASN A 518 -21.81 -17.55 -4.19
N ALA A 519 -22.57 -16.54 -4.63
CA ALA A 519 -22.97 -16.37 -6.02
C ALA A 519 -21.77 -16.16 -6.97
N THR A 520 -20.62 -15.74 -6.44
CA THR A 520 -19.37 -15.62 -7.20
C THR A 520 -18.51 -16.89 -7.22
N GLY A 521 -18.98 -17.99 -6.63
CA GLY A 521 -18.24 -19.25 -6.56
C GLY A 521 -17.49 -19.46 -5.23
N GLY A 522 -17.66 -18.57 -4.25
CA GLY A 522 -17.20 -18.79 -2.88
C GLY A 522 -17.81 -20.05 -2.27
N GLU A 523 -17.04 -20.76 -1.44
CA GLU A 523 -17.53 -21.96 -0.79
C GLU A 523 -18.54 -21.61 0.31
N HIS A 524 -19.74 -22.18 0.21
CA HIS A 524 -20.71 -22.12 1.29
C HIS A 524 -20.32 -23.14 2.36
N ASN A 525 -19.87 -22.65 3.52
CA ASN A 525 -19.58 -23.48 4.68
C ASN A 525 -20.73 -23.42 5.69
N ASP A 526 -21.48 -24.52 5.84
CA ASP A 526 -22.51 -24.67 6.88
C ASP A 526 -21.92 -25.07 8.26
N ASN A 527 -20.62 -25.34 8.32
CA ASN A 527 -19.90 -25.77 9.53
C ASN A 527 -18.88 -24.71 9.97
N VAL A 528 -19.24 -23.43 9.90
CA VAL A 528 -18.44 -22.36 10.48
C VAL A 528 -18.48 -22.48 12.00
N ALA A 529 -17.36 -22.22 12.65
CA ALA A 529 -17.33 -22.16 14.11
C ALA A 529 -18.16 -20.96 14.58
N ASP A 530 -19.06 -21.22 15.51
CA ASP A 530 -19.89 -20.19 16.15
C ASP A 530 -19.01 -19.08 16.74
N MET A 531 -19.17 -17.86 16.22
CA MET A 531 -18.36 -16.71 16.61
C MET A 531 -19.00 -16.04 17.82
N MET A 532 -18.37 -16.21 18.98
CA MET A 532 -18.93 -15.72 20.25
C MET A 532 -18.94 -14.19 20.35
N TYR A 533 -20.10 -13.59 20.11
CA TYR A 533 -20.39 -12.18 20.40
C TYR A 533 -21.17 -12.06 21.71
N ASN A 534 -21.01 -10.98 22.49
CA ASN A 534 -21.75 -10.84 23.75
C ASN A 534 -23.26 -10.61 23.53
N ASP A 535 -23.66 -10.17 22.34
CA ASP A 535 -25.04 -9.91 21.93
C ASP A 535 -25.55 -10.91 20.88
N GLU A 536 -24.95 -12.10 20.83
CA GLU A 536 -25.33 -13.20 19.94
C GLU A 536 -26.82 -13.58 20.09
N ASP A 537 -27.38 -13.51 21.30
CA ASP A 537 -28.80 -13.78 21.56
C ASP A 537 -29.77 -12.77 20.91
N MET A 538 -29.25 -11.63 20.44
CA MET A 538 -29.99 -10.62 19.67
C MET A 538 -29.94 -10.89 18.16
N ILE A 539 -29.07 -11.79 17.68
CA ILE A 539 -29.03 -12.19 16.28
C ILE A 539 -30.29 -12.99 15.98
N SER A 540 -30.98 -12.64 14.90
CA SER A 540 -32.15 -13.42 14.51
C SER A 540 -31.71 -14.81 14.01
N PRO A 541 -32.36 -15.91 14.45
CA PRO A 541 -31.88 -17.27 14.16
C PRO A 541 -31.66 -17.60 12.67
N GLN A 542 -32.38 -16.93 11.76
CA GLN A 542 -32.22 -17.10 10.33
C GLN A 542 -31.00 -16.38 9.72
N PHE A 543 -30.32 -15.52 10.48
CA PHE A 543 -29.13 -14.78 10.06
C PHE A 543 -27.86 -15.24 10.76
N ASP A 544 -27.99 -16.05 11.81
CA ASP A 544 -26.92 -16.57 12.67
C ASP A 544 -25.72 -17.10 11.88
N HIS A 545 -25.96 -18.12 11.04
CA HIS A 545 -24.91 -18.73 10.22
C HIS A 545 -24.29 -17.77 9.19
N TYR A 546 -25.02 -16.74 8.75
CA TYR A 546 -24.44 -15.73 7.86
C TYR A 546 -23.54 -14.75 8.60
N VAL A 547 -23.87 -14.43 9.85
CA VAL A 547 -23.02 -13.58 10.71
C VAL A 547 -21.72 -14.29 11.02
N ASP A 548 -21.79 -15.57 11.42
CA ASP A 548 -20.61 -16.39 11.67
C ASP A 548 -19.73 -16.49 10.43
N HIS A 549 -20.33 -16.82 9.28
CA HIS A 549 -19.57 -16.97 8.04
C HIS A 549 -18.94 -15.66 7.57
N ALA A 550 -19.62 -14.52 7.75
CA ALA A 550 -19.05 -13.22 7.42
C ALA A 550 -17.89 -12.84 8.35
N ALA A 551 -17.93 -13.27 9.61
CA ALA A 551 -16.86 -13.05 10.57
C ALA A 551 -15.65 -13.98 10.32
N ASP A 552 -15.89 -15.25 9.98
CA ASP A 552 -14.84 -16.23 9.62
C ASP A 552 -14.05 -15.83 8.38
N LEU A 553 -14.73 -15.26 7.38
CA LEU A 553 -14.09 -14.69 6.19
C LEU A 553 -13.51 -13.28 6.41
N GLU A 554 -13.59 -12.75 7.64
CA GLU A 554 -13.20 -11.39 8.02
C GLU A 554 -13.88 -10.27 7.18
N LEU A 555 -14.95 -10.61 6.47
CA LEU A 555 -15.71 -9.69 5.62
C LEU A 555 -16.54 -8.71 6.44
N MET A 556 -17.06 -9.17 7.57
CA MET A 556 -17.83 -8.34 8.49
C MET A 556 -17.69 -8.87 9.92
N VAL A 557 -17.04 -8.07 10.76
CA VAL A 557 -16.82 -8.36 12.19
C VAL A 557 -17.58 -7.38 13.09
N GLY A 558 -17.65 -7.69 14.39
CA GLY A 558 -18.19 -6.80 15.42
C GLY A 558 -17.47 -5.44 15.50
N ASN A 559 -18.12 -4.46 16.11
CA ASN A 559 -17.64 -3.06 16.13
C ASN A 559 -16.67 -2.76 17.30
N GLY A 560 -15.92 -3.76 17.76
CA GLY A 560 -15.12 -3.68 18.99
C GLY A 560 -15.93 -3.94 20.27
N GLY A 561 -15.26 -4.33 21.36
CA GLY A 561 -15.90 -4.62 22.65
C GLY A 561 -16.60 -5.99 22.77
N GLY A 562 -16.57 -6.80 21.70
CA GLY A 562 -17.15 -8.14 21.67
C GLY A 562 -18.60 -8.21 21.19
N ASP A 563 -19.20 -7.12 20.72
CA ASP A 563 -20.60 -7.08 20.24
C ASP A 563 -20.69 -6.98 18.70
N PHE A 564 -21.64 -7.68 18.08
CA PHE A 564 -21.94 -7.61 16.65
C PHE A 564 -22.93 -6.48 16.29
N ASN A 565 -23.84 -6.15 17.19
CA ASN A 565 -24.94 -5.19 17.02
C ASN A 565 -25.92 -5.54 15.87
N PRO A 566 -26.55 -6.72 15.87
CA PRO A 566 -27.28 -7.26 14.72
C PRO A 566 -28.47 -6.40 14.26
N LYS A 567 -29.13 -5.71 15.19
CA LYS A 567 -30.33 -4.90 14.92
C LYS A 567 -30.03 -3.44 14.58
N ALA A 568 -28.78 -3.01 14.65
CA ALA A 568 -28.42 -1.64 14.28
C ALA A 568 -28.54 -1.46 12.76
N ASP A 569 -28.97 -0.27 12.34
CA ASP A 569 -28.92 0.14 10.94
C ASP A 569 -27.46 0.22 10.48
N ALA A 570 -27.18 -0.26 9.28
CA ALA A 570 -25.87 -0.10 8.66
C ALA A 570 -25.75 1.28 8.00
N ASN A 571 -24.57 1.89 8.11
CA ASN A 571 -24.26 3.14 7.41
C ASN A 571 -23.53 2.89 6.08
N ARG A 572 -23.41 3.94 5.27
CA ARG A 572 -22.77 3.88 3.94
C ARG A 572 -21.29 3.52 4.01
N ALA A 573 -20.56 3.96 5.04
CA ALA A 573 -19.16 3.59 5.25
C ALA A 573 -18.97 2.09 5.51
N GLN A 574 -19.79 1.50 6.39
CA GLN A 574 -19.82 0.06 6.66
C GLN A 574 -20.16 -0.74 5.41
N ALA A 575 -21.19 -0.33 4.67
CA ALA A 575 -21.55 -0.95 3.40
C ALA A 575 -20.39 -0.93 2.40
N SER A 576 -19.63 0.17 2.32
CA SER A 576 -18.48 0.29 1.42
C SER A 576 -17.36 -0.66 1.81
N LYS A 577 -17.03 -0.72 3.11
CA LYS A 577 -16.01 -1.63 3.63
C LYS A 577 -16.30 -3.07 3.26
N VAL A 578 -17.49 -3.57 3.60
CA VAL A 578 -17.80 -5.00 3.42
C VAL A 578 -17.85 -5.39 1.94
N ILE A 579 -18.33 -4.50 1.06
CA ILE A 579 -18.34 -4.74 -0.40
C ILE A 579 -16.92 -4.74 -0.96
N TYR A 580 -16.07 -3.80 -0.52
CA TYR A 580 -14.67 -3.74 -0.95
C TYR A 580 -13.89 -5.00 -0.56
N LEU A 581 -14.05 -5.46 0.69
CA LEU A 581 -13.40 -6.67 1.18
C LEU A 581 -13.85 -7.92 0.41
N MET A 582 -15.18 -8.08 0.20
CA MET A 582 -15.71 -9.19 -0.61
C MET A 582 -15.19 -9.16 -2.04
N TRP A 583 -15.13 -7.97 -2.64
CA TRP A 583 -14.62 -7.81 -3.99
C TRP A 583 -13.13 -8.15 -4.09
N LYS A 584 -12.32 -7.78 -3.08
CA LYS A 584 -10.89 -8.15 -3.00
C LYS A 584 -10.69 -9.66 -2.88
N LEU A 585 -11.45 -10.35 -2.02
CA LEU A 585 -11.33 -11.82 -1.84
C LEU A 585 -11.61 -12.65 -3.11
N LYS A 586 -12.16 -12.03 -4.16
CA LYS A 586 -12.45 -12.67 -5.45
C LYS A 586 -11.26 -12.65 -6.41
N GLN A 587 -10.31 -11.72 -6.23
CA GLN A 587 -9.08 -11.67 -7.03
C GLN A 587 -8.13 -12.75 -6.54
#